data_AF-A0A9Q0V838-F1
#
_entry.id   AF-A0A9Q0V838-F1
#
_cell.length_a   1.000
_cell.length_b   1.000
_cell.length_c   1.000
_cell.angle_alpha   90.00
_cell.angle_beta   90.00
_cell.angle_gamma   90.00
#
_symmetry.space_group_name_H-M   'P 1'
#
loop_
_entity.id
_entity.type
_entity.pdbx_description
1 polymer ?
#
loop_
_entity_poly.entity_id
_entity_poly.type
_entity_poly.pdbx_seq_one_letter_code
_entity_poly.pdbx_strand_id
1 'polypeptide(L)'
;MAYRKKSPCQDARGGMKWKDFLKAKKYILPEGKIMLWDDSEGEECFYNAKCRFWAIKFGYTRYYNIHRQNPDRYIDKIDWNSEVDPQLLMDTGSSA
;
A
#
# COMPACT_ATOMS: atom_id res chain seq x y z
N MET A 1 -26.16 -19.60 -10.63
CA MET A 1 -24.88 -18.88 -10.50
C MET A 1 -25.16 -17.41 -10.28
N ALA A 2 -24.81 -16.85 -9.12
CA ALA A 2 -25.03 -15.43 -8.85
C ALA A 2 -23.92 -14.61 -9.52
N TYR A 3 -24.25 -13.89 -10.59
CA TYR A 3 -23.36 -12.88 -11.15
C TYR A 3 -23.18 -11.77 -10.10
N ARG A 4 -22.03 -11.77 -9.41
CA ARG A 4 -21.60 -10.64 -8.59
C ARG A 4 -21.45 -9.45 -9.53
N LYS A 5 -22.48 -8.60 -9.62
CA LYS A 5 -22.43 -7.33 -10.38
C LYS A 5 -21.16 -6.60 -9.94
N LYS A 6 -20.19 -6.49 -10.83
CA LYS A 6 -18.94 -5.77 -10.56
C LYS A 6 -19.33 -4.36 -10.11
N SER A 7 -18.76 -3.94 -8.99
CA SER A 7 -19.07 -2.63 -8.44
C SER A 7 -18.62 -1.54 -9.43
N PRO A 8 -19.28 -0.36 -9.48
CA PRO A 8 -18.94 0.72 -10.39
C PRO A 8 -17.47 1.19 -10.30
N CYS A 9 -16.79 0.85 -9.20
CA CYS A 9 -15.40 1.22 -8.97
C CYS A 9 -14.37 0.17 -9.44
N GLN A 10 -14.81 -1.04 -9.79
CA GLN A 10 -13.97 -2.02 -10.49
C GLN A 10 -13.95 -1.77 -12.01
N ASP A 11 -15.01 -1.20 -12.56
CA ASP A 11 -15.07 -0.74 -13.96
C ASP A 11 -14.42 0.64 -14.11
N ALA A 12 -13.09 0.64 -14.11
CA ALA A 12 -12.19 1.40 -15.00
C ALA A 12 -12.54 2.84 -15.46
N ARG A 13 -13.33 3.62 -14.73
CA ARG A 13 -13.53 5.05 -15.02
C ARG A 13 -12.51 5.86 -14.24
N GLY A 14 -11.39 6.15 -14.90
CA GLY A 14 -10.19 6.73 -14.32
C GLY A 14 -9.00 5.98 -14.89
N GLY A 15 -8.30 6.63 -15.84
CA GLY A 15 -7.42 5.99 -16.82
C GLY A 15 -6.30 5.12 -16.26
N MET A 16 -5.94 5.29 -14.98
CA MET A 16 -4.93 4.48 -14.32
C MET A 16 -5.50 3.16 -13.78
N LYS A 17 -4.90 2.05 -14.22
CA LYS A 17 -5.16 0.69 -13.73
C LYS A 17 -3.98 0.21 -12.88
N TRP A 18 -4.21 -0.78 -12.02
CA TRP A 18 -3.15 -1.38 -11.20
C TRP A 18 -1.96 -1.88 -12.03
N LYS A 19 -2.25 -2.49 -13.19
CA LYS A 19 -1.22 -2.91 -14.15
C LYS A 19 -0.30 -1.78 -14.64
N ASP A 20 -0.79 -0.54 -14.66
CA ASP A 20 0.00 0.62 -15.11
C ASP A 20 0.99 1.03 -14.00
N PHE A 21 0.57 0.92 -12.73
CA PHE A 21 1.48 1.04 -11.58
C PHE A 21 2.56 -0.04 -11.60
N LEU A 22 2.20 -1.31 -11.83
CA LEU A 22 3.17 -2.42 -11.91
C LEU A 22 4.17 -2.24 -13.05
N LYS A 23 3.76 -1.66 -14.18
CA LYS A 23 4.67 -1.29 -15.27
C LYS A 23 5.65 -0.22 -14.84
N ALA A 24 5.16 0.84 -14.18
CA ALA A 24 6.01 1.93 -13.70
C ALA A 24 7.00 1.46 -12.61
N LYS A 25 6.56 0.57 -11.71
CA LYS A 25 7.39 0.00 -10.62
C LYS A 25 8.70 -0.60 -11.16
N LYS A 26 8.67 -1.24 -12.34
CA LYS A 26 9.85 -1.83 -13.00
C LYS A 26 11.00 -0.85 -13.28
N TYR A 27 10.71 0.44 -13.32
CA TYR A 27 11.70 1.49 -13.63
C TYR A 27 12.26 2.19 -12.39
N ILE A 28 11.78 1.86 -11.18
CA ILE A 28 12.22 2.55 -9.96
C ILE A 28 13.62 2.10 -9.54
N LEU A 29 13.84 0.78 -9.39
CA LEU A 29 15.12 0.18 -8.98
C LEU A 29 15.19 -1.25 -9.54
N PRO A 30 15.96 -1.53 -10.60
CA PRO A 30 15.95 -2.84 -11.27
C PRO A 30 16.35 -4.01 -10.33
N GLU A 31 17.22 -3.76 -9.35
CA GLU A 31 17.71 -4.78 -8.40
C GLU A 31 17.31 -4.54 -6.93
N GLY A 32 16.38 -3.62 -6.66
CA GLY A 32 16.00 -3.29 -5.28
C GLY A 32 15.20 -4.42 -4.62
N LYS A 33 15.53 -4.82 -3.38
CA LYS A 33 14.73 -5.77 -2.57
C LYS A 33 13.25 -5.35 -2.45
N ILE A 34 12.96 -4.06 -2.57
CA ILE A 34 11.61 -3.46 -2.62
C ILE A 34 10.78 -4.03 -3.78
N MET A 35 11.42 -4.43 -4.87
CA MET A 35 10.74 -5.04 -6.02
C MET A 35 10.19 -6.44 -5.73
N LEU A 36 10.70 -7.11 -4.69
CA LEU A 36 10.29 -8.44 -4.26
C LEU A 36 9.16 -8.42 -3.22
N TRP A 37 8.74 -7.23 -2.78
CA TRP A 37 7.67 -7.10 -1.78
C TRP A 37 6.32 -7.54 -2.35
N ASP A 38 5.49 -8.15 -1.50
CA ASP A 38 4.08 -8.41 -1.82
C ASP A 38 3.29 -7.10 -1.77
N ASP A 39 2.83 -6.64 -2.94
CA ASP A 39 2.04 -5.42 -3.08
C ASP A 39 0.53 -5.66 -2.97
N SER A 40 0.07 -6.85 -2.54
CA SER A 40 -1.35 -7.22 -2.48
C SER A 40 -2.20 -6.22 -1.66
N GLU A 41 -1.71 -5.80 -0.51
CA GLU A 41 -2.33 -4.77 0.33
C GLU A 41 -2.37 -3.41 -0.37
N GLY A 42 -1.33 -3.06 -1.13
CA GLY A 42 -1.28 -1.86 -1.95
C GLY A 42 -2.32 -1.86 -3.07
N GLU A 43 -2.54 -3.01 -3.71
CA GLU A 43 -3.58 -3.22 -4.72
C GLU A 43 -4.97 -2.99 -4.12
N GLU A 44 -5.25 -3.59 -2.96
CA GLU A 44 -6.53 -3.42 -2.27
C GLU A 44 -6.75 -1.94 -1.89
N CYS A 45 -5.72 -1.29 -1.34
CA CYS A 45 -5.74 0.12 -0.99
C CYS A 45 -6.07 1.01 -2.18
N PHE A 46 -5.45 0.75 -3.34
CA PHE A 46 -5.68 1.47 -4.58
C PHE A 46 -7.15 1.37 -5.02
N TYR A 47 -7.73 0.17 -5.02
CA TYR A 47 -9.13 -0.01 -5.40
C TYR A 47 -10.09 0.61 -4.38
N ASN A 48 -9.81 0.45 -3.09
CA ASN A 48 -10.60 1.04 -2.01
C ASN A 48 -10.61 2.58 -2.10
N ALA A 49 -9.46 3.21 -2.35
CA ALA A 49 -9.35 4.65 -2.55
C ALA A 49 -10.14 5.14 -3.77
N LYS A 50 -10.05 4.44 -4.90
CA LYS A 50 -10.86 4.75 -6.10
C LYS A 50 -12.34 4.63 -5.82
N CYS A 51 -12.79 3.56 -5.16
CA CYS A 51 -14.19 3.38 -4.79
C CYS A 51 -14.69 4.54 -3.92
N ARG A 52 -13.91 4.97 -2.91
CA ARG A 52 -14.28 6.13 -2.07
C ARG A 52 -14.36 7.43 -2.85
N PHE A 53 -13.38 7.73 -3.70
CA PHE A 53 -13.39 8.95 -4.51
C PHE A 53 -14.65 9.03 -5.38
N TRP A 54 -15.00 7.93 -6.05
CA TRP A 54 -16.22 7.85 -6.85
C TRP A 54 -17.49 7.93 -5.99
N ALA A 55 -17.48 7.33 -4.81
CA ALA A 55 -18.59 7.42 -3.86
C ALA A 55 -18.90 8.86 -3.50
N ILE A 56 -17.87 9.62 -3.11
CA ILE A 56 -17.97 11.04 -2.75
C ILE A 56 -18.41 11.87 -3.95
N LYS A 57 -17.78 11.67 -5.12
CA LYS A 57 -18.03 12.51 -6.28
C LYS A 57 -19.44 12.35 -6.86
N PHE A 58 -20.03 11.16 -6.76
CA PHE A 58 -21.32 10.82 -7.38
C PHE A 58 -22.42 10.44 -6.37
N GLY A 59 -22.18 10.64 -5.07
CA GLY A 59 -23.18 10.43 -4.02
C GLY A 59 -23.52 8.96 -3.72
N TYR A 60 -22.62 8.00 -3.99
CA TYR A 60 -22.89 6.58 -3.70
C TYR A 60 -22.59 6.22 -2.24
N THR A 61 -23.59 6.40 -1.38
CA THR A 61 -23.47 6.25 0.09
C THR A 61 -22.97 4.89 0.57
N ARG A 62 -23.33 3.82 -0.14
CA ARG A 62 -22.93 2.44 0.17
C ARG A 62 -21.41 2.18 0.20
N TYR A 63 -20.62 3.08 -0.38
CA TYR A 63 -19.16 2.96 -0.46
C TYR A 63 -18.41 3.91 0.48
N TYR A 64 -19.11 4.71 1.30
CA TYR A 64 -18.45 5.56 2.30
C TYR A 64 -17.80 4.76 3.43
N ASN A 65 -18.36 3.61 3.77
CA ASN A 65 -17.88 2.76 4.86
C ASN A 65 -16.73 1.82 4.45
N ILE A 66 -16.15 1.96 3.25
CA ILE A 66 -14.95 1.20 2.89
C ILE A 66 -13.87 1.58 3.91
N HIS A 67 -13.29 0.60 4.63
CA HIS A 67 -12.40 0.84 5.76
C HIS A 67 -11.11 1.56 5.38
N ARG A 68 -10.89 2.76 5.94
CA ARG A 68 -9.65 3.53 5.70
C ARG A 68 -8.49 2.75 6.33
N GLN A 69 -7.60 2.24 5.50
CA GLN A 69 -6.41 1.56 6.00
C GLN A 69 -5.61 2.53 6.87
N ASN A 70 -5.11 2.03 8.00
CA ASN A 70 -4.25 2.80 8.89
C ASN A 70 -2.89 2.97 8.19
N PRO A 71 -2.47 4.21 7.83
CA PRO A 71 -1.19 4.43 7.18
C PRO A 71 0.01 3.98 8.04
N ASP A 72 -0.18 3.92 9.37
CA ASP A 72 0.87 3.57 10.32
C ASP A 72 0.86 2.08 10.68
N ARG A 73 0.04 1.25 10.01
CA ARG A 73 -0.11 -0.19 10.33
C ARG A 73 1.22 -0.95 10.29
N TYR A 74 2.12 -0.56 9.41
CA TYR A 74 3.42 -1.21 9.19
C TYR A 74 4.59 -0.35 9.67
N ILE A 75 4.32 0.77 10.35
CA ILE A 75 5.37 1.59 10.97
C ILE A 75 5.59 1.02 12.37
N ASP A 76 6.78 0.48 12.60
CA ASP A 76 7.16 0.01 13.92
C ASP A 76 7.11 1.18 14.91
N LYS A 77 6.52 0.90 16.08
CA LYS A 77 6.55 1.87 17.18
C LYS A 77 7.94 1.85 17.78
N ILE A 78 8.75 2.82 17.37
CA ILE A 78 10.08 3.04 17.93
C ILE A 78 9.91 3.74 19.29
N ASP A 79 10.41 3.11 20.34
CA ASP A 79 10.64 3.79 21.62
C ASP A 79 11.92 4.62 21.51
N TRP A 80 11.73 5.93 21.27
CA TRP A 80 12.84 6.88 21.17
C TRP A 80 13.60 7.07 22.49
N ASN A 81 13.06 6.59 23.60
CA ASN A 81 13.70 6.64 24.92
C ASN A 81 14.33 5.30 25.31
N SER A 82 14.33 4.28 24.44
CA SER A 82 14.96 3.01 24.74
C SER A 82 16.46 3.21 24.94
N GLU A 83 17.01 2.59 25.98
CA GLU A 83 18.46 2.47 26.11
C GLU A 83 19.00 1.68 24.91
N VAL A 84 20.04 2.22 24.27
CA VAL A 84 20.72 1.55 23.15
C VAL A 84 21.56 0.42 23.74
N ASP A 85 21.35 -0.80 23.28
CA ASP A 85 22.20 -1.94 23.64
C ASP A 85 23.66 -1.65 23.26
N PRO A 86 24.59 -1.54 24.23
CA PRO A 86 25.99 -1.27 23.96
C PRO A 86 26.64 -2.32 23.04
N GLN A 87 26.10 -3.54 22.96
CA GLN A 87 26.61 -4.59 22.07
C GLN A 87 26.29 -4.32 20.59
N LEU A 88 25.18 -3.66 20.28
CA LEU A 88 24.84 -3.24 18.90
C LEU A 88 25.82 -2.20 18.35
N LEU A 89 26.50 -1.44 19.22
CA LEU A 89 27.51 -0.46 18.84
C LEU A 89 28.89 -1.09 18.58
N MET A 90 29.12 -2.33 19.01
CA MET A 90 30.41 -3.01 18.85
C MET A 90 30.56 -3.68 17.47
N ASP A 91 29.46 -3.97 16.77
CA ASP A 91 29.46 -4.69 15.49
C ASP A 91 29.85 -3.82 14.28
N THR A 92 30.12 -2.52 14.49
CA THR A 92 30.51 -1.57 13.41
C THR A 92 32.02 -1.32 13.29
N GLY A 93 32.88 -2.11 13.97
CA GLY A 93 34.28 -1.72 14.19
C GLY A 93 35.37 -2.80 14.08
N SER A 94 35.18 -3.92 13.38
CA SER A 94 36.25 -4.93 13.24
C SER A 94 36.25 -5.64 11.87
N SER A 95 36.79 -4.96 10.87
CA SER A 95 37.49 -5.62 9.75
C SER A 95 38.58 -4.67 9.24
N ALA A 96 39.75 -4.74 9.88
CA ALA A 96 41.02 -4.28 9.33
C ALA A 96 41.81 -5.51 8.85
#